data_AF-A0A1A0W8L7-F1
#
_entry.id   AF-A0A1A0W8L7-F1
#
_cell.length_a   1.000
_cell.length_b   1.000
_cell.length_c   1.000
_cell.angle_alpha   90.00
_cell.angle_beta   90.00
_cell.angle_gamma   90.00
#
_symmetry.space_group_name_H-M   'P 1'
#
loop_
_entity.id
_entity.type
_entity.pdbx_description
1 polymer ?
#
loop_
_entity_poly.entity_id
_entity_poly.type
_entity_poly.pdbx_seq_one_letter_code
_entity_poly.pdbx_strand_id
1 'polypeptide(L)'
;MASRLPSNPSIEHLRDEARRLQRANRIPLHQAQLTVARAYGFSSWPRLVHYLRDAAELSIDPGALDENNLDTADRFCSWASLRYNETDAPPRWQAAAKLLGSDRNLVDEHIWAAASAADPAALAQHLTNRPALANTSGGPFGWVPLMYLCYSRVPLGRSADDVLSSATLLLDAGADPNAGYLWCGMSTPFTVLTGVFGEGEQGPRRQPRHRFAPELATLLLDRGAHPADQQTLYNRMFRADDSHLELLFARGLAEAGPSPWELRLGEAMETRAEMWSRQIGWAAEHGFTGRLDLLARHGIDVSGVRVVVPVFPDDPNVFDDDGATPLHQAAWSGDLELIRRLLDAGADATITDRRFGSTPLDWAEHAYQTEAADLLRGVVTAPSDPAG
;
A
#
# COMPACT_ATOMS: atom_id res chain seq x y z
N MET A 1 -26.49 -4.37 4.01
CA MET A 1 -25.05 -4.30 3.74
C MET A 1 -24.40 -5.54 4.32
N ALA A 2 -23.52 -6.19 3.56
CA ALA A 2 -22.66 -7.23 4.14
C ALA A 2 -21.71 -6.58 5.16
N SER A 3 -21.50 -7.25 6.29
CA SER A 3 -20.46 -6.90 7.24
C SER A 3 -19.10 -7.26 6.63
N ARG A 4 -18.07 -6.43 6.88
CA ARG A 4 -16.69 -6.83 6.58
C ARG A 4 -16.26 -7.94 7.54
N LEU A 5 -15.48 -8.90 7.04
CA LEU A 5 -14.81 -9.85 7.93
C LEU A 5 -13.88 -9.09 8.89
N PRO A 6 -13.75 -9.54 10.15
CA PRO A 6 -12.76 -8.98 11.06
C PRO A 6 -11.34 -9.28 10.56
N SER A 7 -10.36 -8.51 11.02
CA SER A 7 -8.94 -8.85 10.83
C SER A 7 -8.64 -10.23 11.42
N ASN A 8 -7.81 -11.01 10.72
CA ASN A 8 -7.47 -12.40 11.03
C ASN A 8 -8.71 -13.28 11.31
N PRO A 9 -9.62 -13.43 10.33
CA PRO A 9 -10.88 -14.13 10.54
C PRO A 9 -10.66 -15.61 10.81
N SER A 10 -11.25 -16.14 11.89
CA SER A 10 -11.09 -17.54 12.31
C SER A 10 -12.32 -18.38 11.94
N ILE A 11 -12.06 -19.55 11.33
CA ILE A 11 -13.09 -20.56 11.03
C ILE A 11 -13.81 -20.99 12.30
N GLU A 12 -13.09 -21.13 13.42
CA GLU A 12 -13.67 -21.55 14.70
C GLU A 12 -14.63 -20.50 15.24
N HIS A 13 -14.23 -19.23 15.18
CA HIS A 13 -15.08 -18.11 15.58
C HIS A 13 -16.40 -18.08 14.80
N LEU A 14 -16.35 -18.21 13.48
CA LEU A 14 -17.54 -18.19 12.64
C LEU A 14 -18.41 -19.45 12.80
N ARG A 15 -17.81 -20.60 13.13
CA ARG A 15 -18.58 -21.81 13.51
C ARG A 15 -19.35 -21.58 14.80
N ASP A 16 -18.74 -20.91 15.78
CA ASP A 16 -19.40 -20.59 17.03
C ASP A 16 -20.46 -19.49 16.88
N GLU A 17 -20.25 -18.53 15.99
CA GLU A 17 -21.30 -17.59 15.55
C GLU A 17 -22.49 -18.33 14.93
N ALA A 18 -22.25 -19.25 13.99
CA ALA A 18 -23.32 -20.04 13.38
C ALA A 18 -24.07 -20.89 14.42
N ARG A 19 -23.37 -21.51 15.39
CA ARG A 19 -23.98 -22.26 16.50
C ARG A 19 -24.79 -21.36 17.44
N ARG A 20 -24.33 -20.13 17.70
CA ARG A 20 -25.09 -19.14 18.48
C ARG A 20 -26.38 -18.76 17.76
N LEU A 21 -26.32 -18.45 16.47
CA LEU A 21 -27.48 -18.15 15.64
C LEU A 21 -28.46 -19.33 15.53
N GLN A 22 -27.93 -20.55 15.41
CA GLN A 22 -28.72 -21.79 15.41
C GLN A 22 -29.56 -21.89 16.68
N ARG A 23 -28.94 -21.71 17.85
CA ARG A 23 -29.62 -21.80 19.16
C ARG A 23 -30.62 -20.67 19.37
N ALA A 24 -30.22 -19.43 19.05
CA ALA A 24 -31.04 -18.24 19.26
C ALA A 24 -32.33 -18.28 18.42
N ASN A 25 -32.23 -18.71 17.16
CA ASN A 25 -33.35 -18.68 16.22
C ASN A 25 -34.05 -20.03 16.05
N ARG A 26 -33.56 -21.09 16.71
CA ARG A 26 -34.09 -22.48 16.61
C ARG A 26 -34.19 -22.98 15.16
N ILE A 27 -33.21 -22.61 14.33
CA ILE A 27 -33.12 -22.99 12.91
C ILE A 27 -32.13 -24.15 12.71
N PRO A 28 -32.22 -24.90 11.59
CA PRO A 28 -31.20 -25.88 11.22
C PRO A 28 -29.80 -25.24 11.06
N LEU A 29 -28.75 -25.98 11.41
CA LEU A 29 -27.36 -25.47 11.35
C LEU A 29 -26.98 -24.95 9.96
N HIS A 30 -27.39 -25.64 8.89
CA HIS A 30 -27.09 -25.23 7.52
C HIS A 30 -27.71 -23.86 7.17
N GLN A 31 -28.88 -23.52 7.72
CA GLN A 31 -29.49 -22.20 7.55
C GLN A 31 -28.73 -21.14 8.33
N ALA A 32 -28.34 -21.44 9.58
CA ALA A 32 -27.51 -20.52 10.37
C ALA A 32 -26.16 -20.23 9.69
N GLN A 33 -25.50 -21.27 9.18
CA GLN A 33 -24.26 -21.16 8.40
C GLN A 33 -24.43 -20.33 7.13
N LEU A 34 -25.52 -20.52 6.38
CA LEU A 34 -25.81 -19.71 5.20
C LEU A 34 -26.04 -18.24 5.58
N THR A 35 -26.74 -17.97 6.69
CA THR A 35 -26.93 -16.60 7.20
C THR A 35 -25.60 -15.94 7.52
N VAL A 36 -24.70 -16.63 8.22
CA VAL A 36 -23.34 -16.13 8.49
C VAL A 36 -22.58 -15.88 7.18
N ALA A 37 -22.56 -16.84 6.26
CA ALA A 37 -21.87 -16.70 4.99
C ALA A 37 -22.34 -15.46 4.21
N ARG A 38 -23.65 -15.27 4.09
CA ARG A 38 -24.24 -14.11 3.40
C ARG A 38 -23.99 -12.79 4.14
N ALA A 39 -23.94 -12.83 5.47
CA ALA A 39 -23.59 -11.65 6.26
C ALA A 39 -22.19 -11.14 5.92
N TYR A 40 -21.28 -12.02 5.51
CA TYR A 40 -19.91 -11.68 5.09
C TYR A 40 -19.71 -11.68 3.56
N GLY A 41 -20.79 -11.65 2.77
CA GLY A 41 -20.70 -11.52 1.30
C GLY A 41 -20.51 -12.83 0.52
N PHE A 42 -20.52 -13.99 1.17
CA PHE A 42 -20.36 -15.28 0.49
C PHE A 42 -21.71 -15.91 0.13
N SER A 43 -21.79 -16.51 -1.06
CA SER A 43 -23.01 -17.16 -1.54
C SER A 43 -23.34 -18.45 -0.78
N SER A 44 -22.33 -19.07 -0.15
CA SER A 44 -22.49 -20.30 0.62
C SER A 44 -21.42 -20.48 1.69
N TRP A 45 -21.74 -21.27 2.72
CA TRP A 45 -20.80 -21.62 3.80
C TRP A 45 -19.51 -22.31 3.33
N PRO A 46 -19.53 -23.28 2.39
CA PRO A 46 -18.30 -23.89 1.89
C PRO A 46 -17.34 -22.88 1.24
N ARG A 47 -17.85 -21.86 0.54
CA ARG A 47 -17.02 -20.81 -0.08
C ARG A 47 -16.36 -19.93 0.96
N LEU A 48 -17.11 -19.51 1.99
CA LEU A 48 -16.53 -18.80 3.14
C LEU A 48 -15.43 -19.63 3.81
N VAL A 49 -15.70 -20.92 4.08
CA VAL A 49 -14.69 -21.80 4.71
C VAL A 49 -13.46 -21.98 3.84
N HIS A 50 -13.62 -22.06 2.51
CA HIS A 50 -12.48 -22.14 1.59
C HIS A 50 -11.62 -20.88 1.67
N TYR A 51 -12.24 -19.69 1.57
CA TYR A 51 -11.54 -18.42 1.74
C TYR A 51 -10.78 -18.35 3.07
N LEU A 52 -11.39 -18.75 4.19
CA LEU A 52 -10.74 -18.66 5.50
C LEU A 52 -9.53 -19.59 5.64
N ARG A 53 -9.49 -20.71 4.90
CA ARG A 53 -8.31 -21.58 4.85
C ARG A 53 -7.19 -20.92 4.07
N ASP A 54 -7.50 -20.38 2.91
CA ASP A 54 -6.54 -19.65 2.08
C ASP A 54 -6.02 -18.42 2.84
N ALA A 55 -6.90 -17.68 3.51
CA ALA A 55 -6.52 -16.54 4.33
C ALA A 55 -5.65 -16.94 5.52
N ALA A 56 -5.88 -18.08 6.15
CA ALA A 56 -5.03 -18.55 7.24
C ALA A 56 -3.61 -18.92 6.76
N GLU A 57 -3.47 -19.41 5.53
CA GLU A 57 -2.17 -19.73 4.92
C GLU A 57 -1.42 -18.47 4.45
N LEU A 58 -2.17 -17.49 3.93
CA LEU A 58 -1.62 -16.29 3.29
C LEU A 58 -1.56 -15.07 4.22
N SER A 59 -2.13 -15.16 5.42
CA SER A 59 -2.17 -14.03 6.34
C SER A 59 -0.77 -13.71 6.85
N ILE A 60 -0.36 -12.47 6.63
CA ILE A 60 0.85 -11.91 7.20
C ILE A 60 0.46 -10.58 7.83
N ASP A 61 0.87 -10.39 9.07
CA ASP A 61 0.83 -9.10 9.77
C ASP A 61 2.28 -8.62 9.90
N PRO A 62 2.78 -7.81 8.93
CA PRO A 62 4.11 -7.26 9.03
C PRO A 62 4.30 -6.47 10.33
N GLY A 63 3.23 -5.86 10.86
CA GLY A 63 3.18 -5.02 12.07
C GLY A 63 3.40 -5.77 13.38
N ALA A 64 3.01 -7.05 13.45
CA ALA A 64 3.15 -7.89 14.65
C ALA A 64 4.57 -8.39 14.94
N LEU A 65 5.52 -8.18 14.02
CA LEU A 65 6.90 -8.63 14.15
C LEU A 65 7.63 -7.93 15.33
N ASP A 66 8.19 -8.73 16.24
CA ASP A 66 9.10 -8.23 17.28
C ASP A 66 10.54 -8.11 16.76
N GLU A 67 10.90 -6.89 16.37
CA GLU A 67 12.22 -6.60 15.80
C GLU A 67 13.38 -6.71 16.80
N ASN A 68 13.09 -6.69 18.10
CA ASN A 68 14.14 -6.77 19.12
C ASN A 68 14.78 -8.16 19.17
N ASN A 69 14.07 -9.18 18.69
CA ASN A 69 14.49 -10.58 18.71
C ASN A 69 14.90 -11.12 17.33
N LEU A 70 15.13 -10.24 16.35
CA LEU A 70 15.66 -10.63 15.03
C LEU A 70 17.18 -10.70 15.05
N ASP A 71 17.71 -11.66 14.30
CA ASP A 71 19.11 -11.62 13.89
C ASP A 71 19.39 -10.40 12.98
N THR A 72 20.66 -10.17 12.69
CA THR A 72 21.09 -8.95 12.01
C THR A 72 20.58 -8.86 10.56
N ALA A 73 20.56 -9.98 9.83
CA ALA A 73 20.16 -10.02 8.43
C ALA A 73 18.63 -9.92 8.27
N ASP A 74 17.86 -10.54 9.17
CA ASP A 74 16.40 -10.36 9.22
C ASP A 74 16.02 -8.96 9.67
N ARG A 75 16.76 -8.37 10.61
CA ARG A 75 16.58 -6.96 11.01
C ARG A 75 16.83 -6.01 9.85
N PHE A 76 17.87 -6.26 9.05
CA PHE A 76 18.13 -5.53 7.83
C PHE A 76 16.92 -5.60 6.87
N CYS A 77 16.41 -6.80 6.59
CA CYS A 77 15.26 -6.99 5.71
C CYS A 77 14.00 -6.28 6.22
N SER A 78 13.75 -6.37 7.53
CA SER A 78 12.62 -5.72 8.18
C SER A 78 12.71 -4.21 8.05
N TRP A 79 13.85 -3.61 8.39
CA TRP A 79 14.07 -2.17 8.31
C TRP A 79 14.14 -1.65 6.88
N ALA A 80 14.53 -2.47 5.91
CA ALA A 80 14.58 -2.08 4.51
C ALA A 80 13.18 -2.00 3.88
N SER A 81 12.23 -2.82 4.32
CA SER A 81 10.95 -3.04 3.63
C SER A 81 9.81 -2.16 4.16
N LEU A 82 8.88 -1.77 3.27
CA LEU A 82 7.59 -1.22 3.68
C LEU A 82 6.74 -2.26 4.44
N ARG A 83 6.10 -1.84 5.54
CA ARG A 83 5.18 -2.66 6.35
C ARG A 83 3.72 -2.23 6.22
N TYR A 84 3.47 -1.10 5.56
CA TYR A 84 2.17 -0.47 5.41
C TYR A 84 1.53 -0.13 6.76
N ASN A 85 2.34 0.40 7.67
CA ASN A 85 1.90 0.89 8.97
C ASN A 85 2.65 2.19 9.36
N GLU A 86 2.37 2.72 10.55
CA GLU A 86 2.93 3.96 11.07
C GLU A 86 4.44 3.93 11.32
N THR A 87 5.08 2.75 11.26
CA THR A 87 6.53 2.61 11.43
C THR A 87 7.31 2.85 10.13
N ASP A 88 6.64 2.90 8.98
CA ASP A 88 7.28 3.22 7.72
C ASP A 88 7.71 4.69 7.69
N ALA A 89 9.02 4.91 7.62
CA ALA A 89 9.62 6.24 7.69
C ALA A 89 11.07 6.25 7.15
N PRO A 90 11.55 7.38 6.62
CA PRO A 90 12.93 7.51 6.14
C PRO A 90 14.03 7.08 7.13
N PRO A 91 13.97 7.42 8.45
CA PRO A 91 14.99 6.99 9.40
C PRO A 91 15.15 5.47 9.51
N ARG A 92 14.07 4.71 9.30
CA ARG A 92 14.06 3.25 9.33
C ARG A 92 14.91 2.67 8.19
N TRP A 93 14.68 3.14 6.96
CA TRP A 93 15.46 2.67 5.80
C TRP A 93 16.92 3.14 5.85
N GLN A 94 17.18 4.33 6.41
CA GLN A 94 18.54 4.80 6.69
C GLN A 94 19.26 3.89 7.71
N ALA A 95 18.56 3.42 8.74
CA ALA A 95 19.11 2.46 9.69
C ALA A 95 19.47 1.13 9.02
N ALA A 96 18.63 0.63 8.11
CA ALA A 96 18.96 -0.55 7.29
C ALA A 96 20.23 -0.33 6.44
N ALA A 97 20.35 0.83 5.78
CA ALA A 97 21.53 1.16 4.98
C ALA A 97 22.80 1.23 5.83
N LYS A 98 22.72 1.81 7.04
CA LYS A 98 23.83 1.84 8.00
C LYS A 98 24.22 0.44 8.46
N LEU A 99 23.24 -0.44 8.69
CA LEU A 99 23.46 -1.80 9.13
C LEU A 99 24.26 -2.59 8.08
N LEU A 100 23.82 -2.59 6.83
CA LEU A 100 24.57 -3.20 5.71
C LEU A 100 25.91 -2.51 5.44
N GLY A 101 26.00 -1.20 5.65
CA GLY A 101 27.27 -0.47 5.57
C GLY A 101 28.29 -0.90 6.62
N SER A 102 27.83 -1.39 7.78
CA SER A 102 28.67 -1.83 8.89
C SER A 102 29.08 -3.29 8.75
N ASP A 103 28.20 -4.12 8.18
CA ASP A 103 28.48 -5.51 7.84
C ASP A 103 27.99 -5.83 6.42
N ARG A 104 28.93 -5.98 5.49
CA ARG A 104 28.61 -6.28 4.10
C ARG A 104 28.21 -7.74 3.87
N ASN A 105 28.50 -8.63 4.81
CA ASN A 105 28.23 -10.06 4.65
C ASN A 105 26.76 -10.41 4.90
N LEU A 106 25.93 -9.47 5.36
CA LEU A 106 24.50 -9.70 5.60
C LEU A 106 23.77 -10.23 4.35
N VAL A 107 24.17 -9.78 3.15
CA VAL A 107 23.57 -10.29 1.89
C VAL A 107 23.96 -11.74 1.59
N ASP A 108 25.06 -12.22 2.16
CA ASP A 108 25.53 -13.60 1.98
C ASP A 108 24.87 -14.58 2.97
N GLU A 109 24.29 -14.08 4.07
CA GLU A 109 23.62 -14.91 5.07
C GLU A 109 22.39 -15.62 4.49
N HIS A 110 21.53 -14.88 3.77
CA HIS A 110 20.37 -15.45 3.09
C HIS A 110 19.87 -14.61 1.92
N ILE A 111 19.15 -15.28 1.01
CA ILE A 111 18.65 -14.68 -0.23
C ILE A 111 17.71 -13.49 -0.01
N TRP A 112 16.95 -13.45 1.09
CA TRP A 112 16.03 -12.33 1.39
C TRP A 112 16.78 -11.02 1.69
N ALA A 113 17.99 -11.09 2.28
CA ALA A 113 18.84 -9.93 2.50
C ALA A 113 19.48 -9.47 1.18
N ALA A 114 19.97 -10.41 0.36
CA ALA A 114 20.44 -10.09 -0.99
C ALA A 114 19.37 -9.40 -1.85
N ALA A 115 18.12 -9.88 -1.78
CA ALA A 115 16.99 -9.28 -2.48
C ALA A 115 16.64 -7.89 -1.93
N SER A 116 16.56 -7.73 -0.60
CA SER A 116 16.31 -6.43 0.04
C SER A 116 17.38 -5.38 -0.31
N ALA A 117 18.62 -5.81 -0.53
CA ALA A 117 19.74 -4.95 -0.92
C ALA A 117 19.85 -4.70 -2.44
N ALA A 118 19.01 -5.36 -3.24
CA ALA A 118 19.12 -5.44 -4.70
C ALA A 118 20.55 -5.74 -5.16
N ASP A 119 21.15 -6.80 -4.59
CA ASP A 119 22.51 -7.23 -4.90
C ASP A 119 22.51 -8.41 -5.89
N PRO A 120 22.77 -8.18 -7.19
CA PRO A 120 22.72 -9.24 -8.19
C PRO A 120 23.82 -10.29 -7.99
N ALA A 121 24.97 -9.93 -7.43
CA ALA A 121 26.06 -10.88 -7.21
C ALA A 121 25.72 -11.85 -6.07
N ALA A 122 25.24 -11.34 -4.93
CA ALA A 122 24.81 -12.17 -3.82
C ALA A 122 23.59 -13.04 -4.21
N LEU A 123 22.62 -12.48 -4.95
CA LEU A 123 21.48 -13.25 -5.47
C LEU A 123 21.93 -14.40 -6.38
N ALA A 124 22.83 -14.14 -7.33
CA ALA A 124 23.38 -15.17 -8.20
C ALA A 124 24.09 -16.28 -7.39
N GLN A 125 24.86 -15.91 -6.37
CA GLN A 125 25.52 -16.87 -5.48
C GLN A 125 24.51 -17.74 -4.72
N HIS A 126 23.46 -17.16 -4.15
CA HIS A 126 22.42 -17.93 -3.45
C HIS A 126 21.69 -18.90 -4.37
N LEU A 127 21.34 -18.45 -5.57
CA LEU A 127 20.60 -19.23 -6.56
C LEU A 127 21.47 -20.29 -7.26
N THR A 128 22.79 -20.12 -7.25
CA THR A 128 23.73 -21.10 -7.81
C THR A 128 23.55 -22.45 -7.11
N ASN A 129 23.12 -23.47 -7.88
CA ASN A 129 22.75 -24.81 -7.41
C ASN A 129 21.53 -24.89 -6.47
N ARG A 130 20.84 -23.77 -6.19
CA ARG A 130 19.62 -23.71 -5.37
C ARG A 130 18.54 -22.77 -5.96
N PRO A 131 18.13 -22.93 -7.25
CA PRO A 131 17.18 -22.03 -7.90
C PRO A 131 15.82 -21.98 -7.19
N ALA A 132 15.42 -23.06 -6.51
CA ALA A 132 14.17 -23.12 -5.75
C ALA A 132 14.06 -22.03 -4.67
N LEU A 133 15.18 -21.47 -4.19
CA LEU A 133 15.17 -20.36 -3.23
C LEU A 133 14.42 -19.13 -3.74
N ALA A 134 14.28 -18.96 -5.06
CA ALA A 134 13.51 -17.86 -5.65
C ALA A 134 12.02 -17.86 -5.24
N ASN A 135 11.47 -19.02 -4.83
CA ASN A 135 10.10 -19.18 -4.35
C ASN A 135 10.02 -19.61 -2.88
N THR A 136 11.13 -19.63 -2.15
CA THR A 136 11.11 -20.04 -0.74
C THR A 136 10.70 -18.87 0.14
N SER A 137 9.59 -19.04 0.86
CA SER A 137 9.18 -18.16 1.95
C SER A 137 10.19 -18.18 3.10
N GLY A 138 10.55 -16.99 3.59
CA GLY A 138 11.35 -16.83 4.80
C GLY A 138 11.67 -15.36 5.06
N GLY A 139 12.80 -15.10 5.69
CA GLY A 139 13.11 -13.78 6.24
C GLY A 139 12.13 -13.38 7.36
N PRO A 140 12.13 -12.11 7.80
CA PRO A 140 11.34 -11.65 8.95
C PRO A 140 9.82 -11.71 8.74
N PHE A 141 9.35 -11.79 7.49
CA PHE A 141 7.93 -11.73 7.14
C PHE A 141 7.42 -13.03 6.50
N GLY A 142 8.27 -14.03 6.29
CA GLY A 142 7.87 -15.24 5.55
C GLY A 142 7.60 -14.98 4.06
N TRP A 143 8.14 -13.90 3.50
CA TRP A 143 7.98 -13.56 2.08
C TRP A 143 8.96 -14.31 1.19
N VAL A 144 8.62 -14.42 -0.09
CA VAL A 144 9.57 -14.84 -1.12
C VAL A 144 10.55 -13.70 -1.44
N PRO A 145 11.76 -13.98 -1.97
CA PRO A 145 12.77 -12.95 -2.21
C PRO A 145 12.30 -11.80 -3.12
N LEU A 146 11.49 -12.07 -4.14
CA LEU A 146 11.00 -11.04 -5.05
C LEU A 146 10.16 -9.96 -4.33
N MET A 147 9.42 -10.33 -3.29
CA MET A 147 8.68 -9.38 -2.46
C MET A 147 9.63 -8.45 -1.70
N TYR A 148 10.71 -8.97 -1.11
CA TYR A 148 11.72 -8.14 -0.44
C TYR A 148 12.37 -7.14 -1.38
N LEU A 149 12.69 -7.55 -2.61
CA LEU A 149 13.19 -6.62 -3.64
C LEU A 149 12.19 -5.49 -3.93
N CYS A 150 10.91 -5.82 -4.12
CA CYS A 150 9.87 -4.84 -4.48
C CYS A 150 9.50 -3.91 -3.32
N TYR A 151 9.51 -4.40 -2.09
CA TYR A 151 9.12 -3.64 -0.90
C TYR A 151 10.26 -2.84 -0.29
N SER A 152 11.51 -3.11 -0.66
CA SER A 152 12.68 -2.42 -0.13
C SER A 152 12.71 -0.93 -0.50
N ARG A 153 13.12 -0.10 0.46
CA ARG A 153 13.36 1.35 0.36
C ARG A 153 14.74 1.75 0.85
N VAL A 154 15.63 0.78 1.04
CA VAL A 154 16.97 1.02 1.55
C VAL A 154 17.80 1.88 0.56
N PRO A 155 18.33 3.04 0.97
CA PRO A 155 19.03 3.96 0.07
C PRO A 155 20.51 3.56 -0.12
N LEU A 156 20.76 2.45 -0.82
CA LEU A 156 22.13 1.93 -1.05
C LEU A 156 22.84 2.51 -2.27
N GLY A 157 22.22 3.44 -3.00
CA GLY A 157 22.81 4.00 -4.23
C GLY A 157 22.83 3.05 -5.42
N ARG A 158 22.05 1.96 -5.39
CA ARG A 158 21.88 1.02 -6.52
C ARG A 158 21.36 1.73 -7.77
N SER A 159 21.84 1.27 -8.92
CA SER A 159 21.37 1.69 -10.24
C SER A 159 20.08 0.95 -10.64
N ALA A 160 19.42 1.41 -11.71
CA ALA A 160 18.30 0.67 -12.30
C ALA A 160 18.77 -0.72 -12.76
N ASP A 161 19.95 -0.81 -13.37
CA ASP A 161 20.53 -2.07 -13.86
C ASP A 161 20.74 -3.09 -12.74
N ASP A 162 21.19 -2.66 -11.55
CA ASP A 162 21.36 -3.56 -10.40
C ASP A 162 20.01 -4.17 -9.97
N VAL A 163 18.96 -3.33 -9.89
CA VAL A 163 17.61 -3.75 -9.49
C VAL A 163 16.99 -4.66 -10.53
N LEU A 164 17.05 -4.29 -11.81
CA LEU A 164 16.48 -5.07 -12.91
C LEU A 164 17.22 -6.40 -13.08
N SER A 165 18.54 -6.42 -12.89
CA SER A 165 19.33 -7.66 -12.90
C SER A 165 18.94 -8.57 -11.73
N SER A 166 18.76 -8.00 -10.53
CA SER A 166 18.30 -8.72 -9.34
C SER A 166 16.91 -9.35 -9.54
N ALA A 167 15.96 -8.57 -10.08
CA ALA A 167 14.62 -9.06 -10.41
C ALA A 167 14.67 -10.16 -11.49
N THR A 168 15.46 -9.95 -12.54
CA THR A 168 15.63 -10.92 -13.63
C THR A 168 16.19 -12.24 -13.13
N LEU A 169 17.23 -12.23 -12.28
CA LEU A 169 17.79 -13.44 -11.68
C LEU A 169 16.73 -14.24 -10.90
N LEU A 170 15.90 -13.56 -10.12
CA LEU A 170 14.82 -14.20 -9.36
C LEU A 170 13.74 -14.78 -10.29
N LEU A 171 13.30 -14.01 -11.28
CA LEU A 171 12.26 -14.42 -12.25
C LEU A 171 12.74 -15.56 -13.15
N ASP A 172 14.01 -15.58 -13.55
CA ASP A 172 14.60 -16.65 -14.35
C ASP A 172 14.84 -17.93 -13.53
N ALA A 173 15.06 -17.79 -12.23
CA ALA A 173 15.03 -18.90 -11.28
C ALA A 173 13.61 -19.36 -10.93
N GLY A 174 12.59 -18.71 -11.50
CA GLY A 174 11.18 -19.13 -11.44
C GLY A 174 10.33 -18.41 -10.39
N ALA A 175 10.78 -17.29 -9.81
CA ALA A 175 9.97 -16.50 -8.88
C ALA A 175 8.61 -16.13 -9.51
N ASP A 176 7.53 -16.29 -8.74
CA ASP A 176 6.18 -15.91 -9.19
C ASP A 176 6.04 -14.38 -9.27
N PRO A 177 5.79 -13.79 -10.46
CA PRO A 177 5.57 -12.36 -10.62
C PRO A 177 4.21 -11.89 -10.06
N ASN A 178 3.36 -12.80 -9.57
CA ASN A 178 2.12 -12.51 -8.86
C ASN A 178 2.20 -12.83 -7.35
N ALA A 179 3.40 -13.11 -6.84
CA ALA A 179 3.61 -13.35 -5.41
C ALA A 179 3.05 -12.20 -4.57
N GLY A 180 2.50 -12.57 -3.40
CA GLY A 180 1.86 -11.64 -2.48
C GLY A 180 1.34 -12.33 -1.23
N TYR A 181 0.69 -11.54 -0.37
CA TYR A 181 0.13 -11.98 0.90
C TYR A 181 -1.19 -11.27 1.21
N LEU A 182 -1.94 -11.76 2.20
CA LEU A 182 -3.11 -11.08 2.73
C LEU A 182 -2.73 -10.33 4.01
N TRP A 183 -2.80 -9.00 3.97
CA TRP A 183 -2.51 -8.19 5.15
C TRP A 183 -3.55 -8.48 6.24
N CYS A 184 -3.10 -9.03 7.36
CA CYS A 184 -3.96 -9.45 8.48
C CYS A 184 -5.18 -10.29 8.03
N GLY A 185 -5.00 -11.13 7.01
CA GLY A 185 -6.05 -12.02 6.48
C GLY A 185 -7.22 -11.30 5.79
N MET A 186 -7.05 -10.03 5.42
CA MET A 186 -8.02 -9.27 4.62
C MET A 186 -8.00 -9.72 3.15
N SER A 187 -9.10 -9.53 2.44
CA SER A 187 -9.30 -10.14 1.12
C SER A 187 -8.59 -9.45 -0.04
N THR A 188 -8.01 -8.27 0.16
CA THR A 188 -7.21 -7.58 -0.85
C THR A 188 -5.74 -7.98 -0.72
N PRO A 189 -5.15 -8.63 -1.74
CA PRO A 189 -3.76 -9.07 -1.67
C PRO A 189 -2.79 -7.91 -1.85
N PHE A 190 -1.69 -7.98 -1.10
CA PHE A 190 -0.51 -7.15 -1.25
C PHE A 190 0.52 -7.92 -2.08
N THR A 191 0.69 -7.53 -3.33
CA THR A 191 1.56 -8.25 -4.29
C THR A 191 2.89 -7.53 -4.51
N VAL A 192 3.77 -8.15 -5.30
CA VAL A 192 4.99 -7.49 -5.79
C VAL A 192 4.71 -6.13 -6.44
N LEU A 193 3.63 -5.97 -7.22
CA LEU A 193 3.28 -4.68 -7.83
C LEU A 193 2.86 -3.66 -6.78
N THR A 194 2.13 -4.07 -5.75
CA THR A 194 1.84 -3.22 -4.59
C THR A 194 3.13 -2.70 -3.95
N GLY A 195 4.13 -3.57 -3.79
CA GLY A 195 5.46 -3.20 -3.32
C GLY A 195 6.16 -2.18 -4.22
N VAL A 196 6.12 -2.39 -5.54
CA VAL A 196 6.78 -1.51 -6.51
C VAL A 196 6.12 -0.13 -6.55
N PHE A 197 4.80 -0.07 -6.71
CA PHE A 197 4.10 1.19 -6.83
C PHE A 197 4.02 1.96 -5.51
N GLY A 198 4.07 1.27 -4.37
CA GLY A 198 4.08 1.91 -3.05
C GLY A 198 2.89 2.83 -2.81
N GLU A 199 3.12 3.86 -1.99
CA GLU A 199 2.14 4.80 -1.45
C GLU A 199 1.00 4.11 -0.71
N GLY A 200 -0.07 4.83 -0.42
CA GLY A 200 -1.10 4.44 0.52
C GLY A 200 -1.52 5.65 1.32
N GLU A 201 -2.26 5.40 2.40
CA GLU A 201 -2.86 6.46 3.21
C GLU A 201 -1.81 7.35 3.90
N GLN A 202 -0.59 6.82 4.14
CA GLN A 202 0.51 7.55 4.77
C GLN A 202 1.33 8.41 3.79
N GLY A 203 1.01 8.33 2.49
CA GLY A 203 1.56 9.22 1.47
C GLY A 203 3.01 8.94 1.02
N PRO A 204 3.53 9.75 0.08
CA PRO A 204 4.73 9.44 -0.71
C PRO A 204 6.05 9.54 0.05
N ARG A 205 6.06 10.08 1.27
CA ARG A 205 7.27 10.19 2.10
C ARG A 205 7.39 9.05 3.11
N ARG A 206 6.27 8.60 3.67
CA ARG A 206 6.22 7.44 4.58
C ARG A 206 6.13 6.13 3.83
N GLN A 207 5.38 6.07 2.74
CA GLN A 207 5.25 4.90 1.88
C GLN A 207 5.68 5.27 0.45
N PRO A 208 6.93 5.69 0.20
CA PRO A 208 7.36 6.05 -1.14
C PRO A 208 7.19 4.87 -2.10
N ARG A 209 7.12 5.18 -3.40
CA ARG A 209 7.26 4.17 -4.45
C ARG A 209 8.65 3.58 -4.42
N HIS A 210 8.83 2.43 -5.05
CA HIS A 210 10.16 1.94 -5.35
C HIS A 210 10.90 2.96 -6.22
N ARG A 211 12.20 3.18 -6.00
CA ARG A 211 12.99 4.22 -6.69
C ARG A 211 12.92 4.11 -8.21
N PHE A 212 12.93 2.88 -8.71
CA PHE A 212 12.83 2.52 -10.13
C PHE A 212 11.48 1.85 -10.42
N ALA A 213 10.39 2.41 -9.88
CA ALA A 213 9.06 1.82 -9.99
C ALA A 213 8.61 1.61 -11.45
N PRO A 214 8.77 2.59 -12.38
CA PRO A 214 8.36 2.39 -13.78
C PRO A 214 9.08 1.21 -14.44
N GLU A 215 10.40 1.12 -14.28
CA GLU A 215 11.23 0.10 -14.91
C GLU A 215 10.95 -1.29 -14.31
N LEU A 216 10.88 -1.37 -12.97
CA LEU A 216 10.64 -2.63 -12.28
C LEU A 216 9.21 -3.15 -12.51
N ALA A 217 8.20 -2.28 -12.49
CA ALA A 217 6.82 -2.66 -12.81
C ALA A 217 6.70 -3.14 -14.26
N THR A 218 7.35 -2.45 -15.20
CA THR A 218 7.38 -2.87 -16.61
C THR A 218 7.96 -4.28 -16.75
N LEU A 219 9.12 -4.55 -16.11
CA LEU A 219 9.74 -5.88 -16.13
C LEU A 219 8.79 -6.94 -15.54
N LEU A 220 8.16 -6.68 -14.39
CA LEU A 220 7.26 -7.63 -13.75
C LEU A 220 6.05 -7.96 -14.64
N LEU A 221 5.42 -6.94 -15.24
CA LEU A 221 4.28 -7.11 -16.14
C LEU A 221 4.69 -7.89 -17.41
N ASP A 222 5.83 -7.56 -18.01
CA ASP A 222 6.38 -8.27 -19.16
C ASP A 222 6.73 -9.74 -18.82
N ARG A 223 6.98 -10.03 -17.52
CA ARG A 223 7.28 -11.37 -17.01
C ARG A 223 6.07 -12.10 -16.43
N GLY A 224 4.86 -11.52 -16.52
CA GLY A 224 3.59 -12.19 -16.19
C GLY A 224 2.90 -11.72 -14.92
N ALA A 225 3.35 -10.62 -14.31
CA ALA A 225 2.56 -9.96 -13.27
C ALA A 225 1.24 -9.47 -13.86
N HIS A 226 0.15 -9.68 -13.15
CA HIS A 226 -1.17 -9.29 -13.63
C HIS A 226 -1.39 -7.78 -13.43
N PRO A 227 -1.85 -7.03 -14.46
CA PRO A 227 -1.99 -5.57 -14.35
C PRO A 227 -3.09 -5.14 -13.38
N ALA A 228 -4.03 -6.03 -13.07
CA ALA A 228 -5.10 -5.77 -12.11
C ALA A 228 -4.70 -5.94 -10.64
N ASP A 229 -3.76 -5.14 -10.16
CA ASP A 229 -3.40 -5.15 -8.75
C ASP A 229 -4.32 -4.22 -7.94
N GLN A 230 -5.30 -4.80 -7.23
CA GLN A 230 -6.32 -4.03 -6.51
C GLN A 230 -5.72 -3.12 -5.43
N GLN A 231 -4.72 -3.61 -4.69
CA GLN A 231 -4.08 -2.82 -3.63
C GLN A 231 -3.25 -1.66 -4.20
N THR A 232 -2.55 -1.85 -5.33
CA THR A 232 -1.88 -0.76 -6.07
C THR A 232 -2.89 0.33 -6.44
N LEU A 233 -4.01 -0.06 -7.07
CA LEU A 233 -5.03 0.87 -7.51
C LEU A 233 -5.62 1.65 -6.33
N TYR A 234 -5.86 0.98 -5.20
CA TYR A 234 -6.26 1.64 -3.96
C TYR A 234 -5.19 2.61 -3.44
N ASN A 235 -3.96 2.14 -3.23
CA ASN A 235 -2.88 2.92 -2.64
C ASN A 235 -2.54 4.19 -3.42
N ARG A 236 -2.72 4.16 -4.74
CA ARG A 236 -2.32 5.24 -5.63
C ARG A 236 -3.47 6.18 -6.01
N MET A 237 -4.70 5.91 -5.56
CA MET A 237 -5.84 6.78 -5.88
C MET A 237 -5.86 8.09 -5.09
N PHE A 238 -5.19 8.15 -3.93
CA PHE A 238 -5.26 9.30 -3.01
C PHE A 238 -4.67 10.61 -3.56
N ARG A 239 -3.89 10.56 -4.65
CA ARG A 239 -3.21 11.72 -5.25
C ARG A 239 -3.48 11.78 -6.75
N ALA A 240 -3.31 12.96 -7.36
CA ALA A 240 -3.62 13.19 -8.77
C ALA A 240 -2.67 12.49 -9.77
N ASP A 241 -1.53 11.96 -9.32
CA ASP A 241 -0.58 11.33 -10.23
C ASP A 241 -1.03 9.92 -10.68
N ASP A 242 -1.30 9.82 -11.98
CA ASP A 242 -1.84 8.64 -12.66
C ASP A 242 -0.79 7.83 -13.42
N SER A 243 0.50 8.12 -13.26
CA SER A 243 1.59 7.37 -13.92
C SER A 243 1.51 5.84 -13.77
N HIS A 244 1.00 5.35 -12.63
CA HIS A 244 0.75 3.93 -12.40
C HIS A 244 -0.39 3.38 -13.29
N LEU A 245 -1.50 4.12 -13.41
CA LEU A 245 -2.63 3.75 -14.28
C LEU A 245 -2.21 3.74 -15.74
N GLU A 246 -1.47 4.76 -16.20
CA GLU A 246 -0.97 4.82 -17.58
C GLU A 246 -0.14 3.57 -17.93
N LEU A 247 0.76 3.18 -17.03
CA LEU A 247 1.60 1.99 -17.21
C LEU A 247 0.75 0.70 -17.21
N LEU A 248 -0.17 0.55 -16.26
CA LEU A 248 -1.03 -0.64 -16.18
C LEU A 248 -1.98 -0.74 -17.39
N PHE A 249 -2.53 0.38 -17.88
CA PHE A 249 -3.33 0.42 -19.10
C PHE A 249 -2.51 0.06 -20.33
N ALA A 250 -1.27 0.55 -20.43
CA ALA A 250 -0.33 0.16 -21.49
C ALA A 250 0.03 -1.34 -21.44
N ARG A 251 -0.33 -2.05 -20.36
CA ARG A 251 -0.18 -3.51 -20.19
C ARG A 251 -1.52 -4.23 -20.07
N GLY A 252 -2.60 -3.63 -20.56
CA GLY A 252 -3.88 -4.31 -20.77
C GLY A 252 -4.80 -4.36 -19.55
N LEU A 253 -4.65 -3.47 -18.57
CA LEU A 253 -5.54 -3.41 -17.39
C LEU A 253 -7.05 -3.39 -17.74
N ALA A 254 -7.45 -2.67 -18.78
CA ALA A 254 -8.87 -2.55 -19.16
C ALA A 254 -9.48 -3.88 -19.62
N GLU A 255 -8.70 -4.67 -20.36
CA GLU A 255 -9.13 -5.93 -20.99
C GLU A 255 -8.66 -7.16 -20.20
N ALA A 256 -8.07 -6.96 -19.03
CA ALA A 256 -7.48 -8.02 -18.24
C ALA A 256 -8.56 -9.01 -17.78
N GLY A 257 -8.28 -10.30 -17.95
CA GLY A 257 -9.08 -11.38 -17.38
C GLY A 257 -8.96 -11.45 -15.85
N PRO A 258 -9.52 -12.51 -15.24
CA PRO A 258 -9.36 -12.72 -13.80
C PRO A 258 -7.88 -13.00 -13.47
N SER A 259 -7.34 -12.25 -12.52
CA SER A 259 -6.01 -12.46 -11.95
C SER A 259 -5.91 -13.80 -11.20
N PRO A 260 -4.70 -14.31 -10.97
CA PRO A 260 -4.50 -15.49 -10.11
C PRO A 260 -5.15 -15.33 -8.72
N TRP A 261 -5.17 -14.11 -8.18
CA TRP A 261 -5.81 -13.80 -6.90
C TRP A 261 -7.34 -13.83 -6.99
N GLU A 262 -7.94 -13.25 -8.04
CA GLU A 262 -9.40 -13.32 -8.26
C GLU A 262 -9.86 -14.78 -8.41
N LEU A 263 -9.05 -15.62 -9.09
CA LEU A 263 -9.33 -17.05 -9.22
C LEU A 263 -9.21 -17.81 -7.89
N ARG A 264 -8.22 -17.44 -7.05
CA ARG A 264 -7.97 -18.07 -5.75
C ARG A 264 -9.02 -17.68 -4.71
N LEU A 265 -9.26 -16.38 -4.53
CA LEU A 265 -10.06 -15.85 -3.42
C LEU A 265 -11.55 -15.70 -3.76
N GLY A 266 -11.89 -15.64 -5.05
CA GLY A 266 -13.27 -15.61 -5.54
C GLY A 266 -14.10 -14.49 -4.91
N GLU A 267 -15.22 -14.86 -4.26
CA GLU A 267 -16.22 -13.94 -3.71
C GLU A 267 -15.70 -13.06 -2.57
N ALA A 268 -14.51 -13.34 -2.04
CA ALA A 268 -13.90 -12.50 -1.02
C ALA A 268 -13.31 -11.21 -1.61
N MET A 269 -12.84 -11.26 -2.87
CA MET A 269 -12.28 -10.11 -3.55
C MET A 269 -13.39 -9.23 -4.09
N GLU A 270 -13.11 -7.93 -4.12
CA GLU A 270 -14.01 -7.00 -4.78
C GLU A 270 -14.06 -7.30 -6.29
N THR A 271 -15.21 -6.98 -6.88
CA THR A 271 -15.40 -7.11 -8.32
C THR A 271 -14.74 -5.97 -9.08
N ARG A 272 -14.40 -6.21 -10.36
CA ARG A 272 -13.89 -5.16 -11.26
C ARG A 272 -14.77 -3.90 -11.30
N ALA A 273 -16.08 -4.08 -11.21
CA ALA A 273 -17.04 -2.98 -11.21
C ALA A 273 -16.95 -2.13 -9.92
N GLU A 274 -16.81 -2.78 -8.76
CA GLU A 274 -16.60 -2.09 -7.48
C GLU A 274 -15.26 -1.35 -7.46
N MET A 275 -14.22 -1.96 -8.03
CA MET A 275 -12.90 -1.35 -8.21
C MET A 275 -12.97 -0.06 -9.02
N TRP A 276 -13.61 -0.10 -10.18
CA TRP A 276 -13.80 1.10 -10.99
C TRP A 276 -14.69 2.12 -10.31
N SER A 277 -15.79 1.70 -9.68
CA SER A 277 -16.66 2.60 -8.93
C SER A 277 -15.88 3.36 -7.85
N ARG A 278 -14.90 2.72 -7.18
CA ARG A 278 -14.05 3.40 -6.20
C ARG A 278 -13.09 4.39 -6.84
N GLN A 279 -12.39 4.00 -7.90
CA GLN A 279 -11.47 4.89 -8.62
C GLN A 279 -12.19 6.14 -9.13
N ILE A 280 -13.37 5.94 -9.70
CA ILE A 280 -14.22 6.99 -10.25
C ILE A 280 -14.77 7.87 -9.13
N GLY A 281 -15.32 7.27 -8.07
CA GLY A 281 -15.87 8.00 -6.93
C GLY A 281 -14.81 8.90 -6.30
N TRP A 282 -13.63 8.34 -5.99
CA TRP A 282 -12.53 9.10 -5.42
C TRP A 282 -12.08 10.23 -6.35
N ALA A 283 -11.89 9.94 -7.64
CA ALA A 283 -11.48 10.95 -8.61
C ALA A 283 -12.50 12.09 -8.73
N ALA A 284 -13.80 11.79 -8.73
CA ALA A 284 -14.85 12.78 -8.78
C ALA A 284 -14.92 13.62 -7.50
N GLU A 285 -14.81 13.00 -6.33
CA GLU A 285 -14.84 13.68 -5.02
C GLU A 285 -13.63 14.61 -4.82
N HIS A 286 -12.49 14.28 -5.42
CA HIS A 286 -11.24 15.03 -5.26
C HIS A 286 -10.86 15.87 -6.49
N GLY A 287 -11.74 15.96 -7.49
CA GLY A 287 -11.52 16.78 -8.68
C GLY A 287 -10.42 16.29 -9.62
N PHE A 288 -10.04 15.01 -9.56
CA PHE A 288 -9.03 14.40 -10.43
C PHE A 288 -9.60 14.11 -11.83
N THR A 289 -9.94 15.17 -12.55
CA THR A 289 -10.50 15.11 -13.91
C THR A 289 -9.60 14.38 -14.90
N GLY A 290 -8.28 14.53 -14.78
CA GLY A 290 -7.29 13.78 -15.57
C GLY A 290 -7.45 12.27 -15.44
N ARG A 291 -7.71 11.76 -14.22
CA ARG A 291 -7.98 10.34 -13.99
C ARG A 291 -9.28 9.91 -14.67
N LEU A 292 -10.35 10.69 -14.53
CA LEU A 292 -11.63 10.37 -15.16
C LEU A 292 -11.50 10.31 -16.69
N ASP A 293 -10.78 11.25 -17.28
CA ASP A 293 -10.46 11.23 -18.71
C ASP A 293 -9.65 10.01 -19.11
N LEU A 294 -8.62 9.64 -18.32
CA LEU A 294 -7.81 8.45 -18.55
C LEU A 294 -8.67 7.18 -18.53
N LEU A 295 -9.50 7.02 -17.51
CA LEU A 295 -10.44 5.90 -17.40
C LEU A 295 -11.39 5.82 -18.62
N ALA A 296 -11.98 6.96 -19.01
CA ALA A 296 -12.88 7.04 -20.16
C ALA A 296 -12.21 6.64 -21.48
N ARG A 297 -10.97 7.08 -21.71
CA ARG A 297 -10.18 6.72 -22.92
C ARG A 297 -9.91 5.23 -23.03
N HIS A 298 -9.90 4.53 -21.89
CA HIS A 298 -9.74 3.08 -21.82
C HIS A 298 -11.07 2.32 -21.71
N GLY A 299 -12.20 2.97 -22.02
CA GLY A 299 -13.50 2.32 -22.10
C GLY A 299 -14.20 2.07 -20.76
N ILE A 300 -13.66 2.59 -19.66
CA ILE A 300 -14.35 2.56 -18.37
C ILE A 300 -15.44 3.64 -18.36
N ASP A 301 -16.68 3.23 -18.09
CA ASP A 301 -17.81 4.15 -18.03
C ASP A 301 -17.73 5.06 -16.80
N VAL A 302 -17.42 6.33 -17.05
CA VAL A 302 -17.41 7.40 -16.05
C VAL A 302 -18.64 8.31 -16.16
N SER A 303 -19.63 7.94 -16.99
CA SER A 303 -20.81 8.77 -17.20
C SER A 303 -21.67 8.86 -15.93
N GLY A 304 -22.33 10.00 -15.75
CA GLY A 304 -23.21 10.26 -14.60
C GLY A 304 -22.50 10.65 -13.30
N VAL A 305 -21.17 10.74 -13.29
CA VAL A 305 -20.42 11.19 -12.10
C VAL A 305 -20.47 12.71 -12.00
N ARG A 306 -20.70 13.22 -10.78
CA ARG A 306 -20.61 14.65 -10.48
C ARG A 306 -19.23 14.94 -9.94
N VAL A 307 -18.41 15.61 -10.74
CA VAL A 307 -17.09 16.07 -10.31
C VAL A 307 -17.26 17.22 -9.32
N VAL A 308 -16.65 17.08 -8.15
CA VAL A 308 -16.41 18.19 -7.23
C VAL A 308 -15.26 18.99 -7.81
N VAL A 309 -15.53 20.23 -8.21
CA VAL A 309 -14.47 21.16 -8.60
C VAL A 309 -13.84 21.66 -7.30
N PRO A 310 -12.53 21.44 -7.05
CA PRO A 310 -11.88 21.97 -5.87
C PRO A 310 -11.97 23.50 -5.93
N VAL A 311 -12.72 24.08 -5.00
CA VAL A 311 -12.82 25.54 -4.86
C VAL A 311 -11.84 25.95 -3.78
N PHE A 312 -11.03 26.97 -4.05
CA PHE A 312 -10.20 27.57 -3.01
C PHE A 312 -11.13 28.14 -1.94
N PRO A 313 -10.94 27.81 -0.65
CA PRO A 313 -11.90 28.18 0.39
C PRO A 313 -11.97 29.70 0.55
N ASP A 314 -13.17 30.23 0.74
CA ASP A 314 -13.36 31.66 1.03
C ASP A 314 -12.73 32.05 2.37
N ASP A 315 -12.80 31.15 3.35
CA ASP A 315 -12.10 31.24 4.64
C ASP A 315 -10.99 30.16 4.69
N PRO A 316 -9.70 30.53 4.63
CA PRO A 316 -8.60 29.57 4.65
C PRO A 316 -8.42 28.87 6.01
N ASN A 317 -9.13 29.31 7.05
CA ASN A 317 -9.11 28.75 8.40
C ASN A 317 -10.34 27.90 8.73
N VAL A 318 -11.19 27.62 7.73
CA VAL A 318 -12.36 26.74 7.90
C VAL A 318 -11.94 25.35 8.36
N PHE A 319 -12.73 24.75 9.25
CA PHE A 319 -12.54 23.36 9.67
C PHE A 319 -13.35 22.41 8.77
N ASP A 320 -12.73 21.31 8.37
CA ASP A 320 -13.44 20.16 7.81
C ASP A 320 -14.17 19.35 8.92
N ASP A 321 -14.85 18.27 8.51
CA ASP A 321 -15.60 17.40 9.42
C ASP A 321 -14.70 16.68 10.46
N ASP A 322 -13.41 16.52 10.15
CA ASP A 322 -12.40 15.97 11.05
C ASP A 322 -11.78 17.04 11.97
N GLY A 323 -12.18 18.31 11.78
CA GLY A 323 -11.68 19.43 12.56
C GLY A 323 -10.27 19.86 12.17
N ALA A 324 -9.83 19.60 10.95
CA ALA A 324 -8.58 20.09 10.37
C ALA A 324 -8.84 21.28 9.43
N THR A 325 -7.86 22.18 9.26
CA THR A 325 -7.94 23.27 8.27
C THR A 325 -7.35 22.84 6.92
N PRO A 326 -7.66 23.53 5.81
CA PRO A 326 -7.00 23.30 4.52
C PRO A 326 -5.46 23.28 4.60
N LEU A 327 -4.88 24.08 5.49
CA LEU A 327 -3.42 24.13 5.68
C LEU A 327 -2.87 22.83 6.30
N HIS A 328 -3.63 22.14 7.16
CA HIS A 328 -3.25 20.83 7.69
C HIS A 328 -3.18 19.79 6.56
N GLN A 329 -4.20 19.77 5.69
CA GLN A 329 -4.25 18.84 4.55
C GLN A 329 -3.11 19.12 3.54
N ALA A 330 -2.84 20.39 3.26
CA ALA A 330 -1.73 20.80 2.41
C ALA A 330 -0.37 20.41 3.02
N ALA A 331 -0.21 20.56 4.34
CA ALA A 331 1.00 20.20 5.06
C ALA A 331 1.26 18.68 5.08
N TRP A 332 0.24 17.87 5.38
CA TRP A 332 0.30 16.41 5.30
C TRP A 332 0.66 15.93 3.90
N SER A 333 0.05 16.55 2.88
CA SER A 333 0.29 16.17 1.50
C SER A 333 1.63 16.63 0.95
N GLY A 334 2.24 17.64 1.56
CA GLY A 334 3.46 18.28 1.08
C GLY A 334 3.21 19.23 -0.10
N ASP A 335 1.98 19.71 -0.29
CA ASP A 335 1.61 20.59 -1.39
C ASP A 335 2.11 22.02 -1.13
N LEU A 336 3.38 22.27 -1.49
CA LEU A 336 4.04 23.55 -1.29
C LEU A 336 3.31 24.72 -1.96
N GLU A 337 2.66 24.48 -3.10
CA GLU A 337 1.93 25.54 -3.81
C GLU A 337 0.64 25.89 -3.07
N LEU A 338 -0.13 24.87 -2.67
CA LEU A 338 -1.34 25.09 -1.88
C LEU A 338 -1.02 25.72 -0.51
N ILE A 339 0.06 25.29 0.15
CA ILE A 339 0.53 25.90 1.41
C ILE A 339 0.77 27.40 1.19
N ARG A 340 1.54 27.80 0.17
CA ARG A 340 1.81 29.21 -0.12
C ARG A 340 0.53 29.99 -0.39
N ARG A 341 -0.35 29.46 -1.23
CA ARG A 341 -1.62 30.13 -1.57
C ARG A 341 -2.53 30.32 -0.35
N LEU A 342 -2.62 29.32 0.52
CA LEU A 342 -3.38 29.41 1.76
C LEU A 342 -2.80 30.46 2.70
N LEU A 343 -1.47 30.50 2.86
CA LEU A 343 -0.79 31.51 3.66
C LEU A 343 -1.00 32.92 3.10
N ASP A 344 -0.88 33.10 1.78
CA ASP A 344 -1.14 34.38 1.10
C ASP A 344 -2.60 34.84 1.28
N ALA A 345 -3.54 33.90 1.44
CA ALA A 345 -4.94 34.18 1.73
C ALA A 345 -5.23 34.45 3.22
N GLY A 346 -4.24 34.39 4.10
CA GLY A 346 -4.39 34.63 5.54
C GLY A 346 -4.68 33.38 6.38
N ALA A 347 -4.28 32.19 5.91
CA ALA A 347 -4.30 30.99 6.74
C ALA A 347 -3.42 31.16 7.99
N ASP A 348 -3.95 30.83 9.16
CA ASP A 348 -3.25 30.81 10.44
C ASP A 348 -2.59 29.45 10.64
N ALA A 349 -1.25 29.44 10.51
CA ALA A 349 -0.42 28.26 10.67
C ALA A 349 -0.29 27.77 12.14
N THR A 350 -0.88 28.47 13.10
CA THR A 350 -0.84 28.12 14.53
C THR A 350 -2.08 27.38 15.00
N ILE A 351 -3.14 27.31 14.18
CA ILE A 351 -4.35 26.56 14.50
C ILE A 351 -4.01 25.09 14.73
N THR A 352 -4.53 24.52 15.80
CA THR A 352 -4.48 23.09 16.05
C THR A 352 -5.75 22.40 15.60
N ASP A 353 -5.62 21.23 14.98
CA ASP A 353 -6.77 20.41 14.65
C ASP A 353 -7.46 19.85 15.90
N ARG A 354 -8.74 19.48 15.77
CA ARG A 354 -9.55 19.00 16.92
C ARG A 354 -9.26 17.55 17.30
N ARG A 355 -8.69 16.76 16.40
CA ARG A 355 -8.56 15.32 16.55
C ARG A 355 -7.31 14.94 17.34
N PHE A 356 -6.21 15.64 17.09
CA PHE A 356 -4.90 15.38 17.69
C PHE A 356 -4.30 16.59 18.41
N GLY A 357 -4.89 17.78 18.22
CA GLY A 357 -4.32 19.01 18.77
C GLY A 357 -3.00 19.38 18.09
N SER A 358 -2.82 18.99 16.83
CA SER A 358 -1.60 19.20 16.06
C SER A 358 -1.75 20.38 15.12
N THR A 359 -0.68 21.13 14.91
CA THR A 359 -0.60 22.23 13.93
C THR A 359 -0.31 21.69 12.52
N PRO A 360 -0.49 22.50 11.46
CA PRO A 360 -0.03 22.13 10.12
C PRO A 360 1.46 21.74 10.09
N LEU A 361 2.32 22.44 10.86
CA LEU A 361 3.74 22.09 10.96
C LEU A 361 3.93 20.68 11.53
N ASP A 362 3.22 20.35 12.61
CA ASP A 362 3.29 19.02 13.23
C ASP A 362 2.87 17.92 12.22
N TRP A 363 1.86 18.18 11.40
CA TRP A 363 1.43 17.26 10.34
C TRP A 363 2.47 17.09 9.24
N ALA A 364 3.11 18.18 8.78
CA ALA A 364 4.21 18.10 7.82
C ALA A 364 5.39 17.31 8.37
N GLU A 365 5.75 17.52 9.65
CA GLU A 365 6.83 16.79 10.32
C GLU A 365 6.47 15.30 10.49
N HIS A 366 5.25 15.01 10.93
CA HIS A 366 4.75 13.64 11.08
C HIS A 366 4.75 12.87 9.74
N ALA A 367 4.42 13.56 8.64
CA ALA A 367 4.43 13.02 7.29
C ALA A 367 5.83 12.98 6.64
N TYR A 368 6.87 13.50 7.29
CA TYR A 368 8.20 13.69 6.72
C TYR A 368 8.22 14.57 5.45
N GLN A 369 7.31 15.56 5.37
CA GLN A 369 7.26 16.56 4.31
C GLN A 369 8.24 17.70 4.62
N THR A 370 9.54 17.42 4.53
CA THR A 370 10.62 18.30 4.98
C THR A 370 10.49 19.73 4.44
N GLU A 371 10.23 19.89 3.14
CA GLU A 371 10.12 21.18 2.48
C GLU A 371 8.88 21.96 2.94
N ALA A 372 7.77 21.25 3.22
CA ALA A 372 6.56 21.86 3.77
C ALA A 372 6.77 22.27 5.22
N ALA A 373 7.43 21.43 6.02
CA ALA A 373 7.79 21.73 7.40
C ALA A 373 8.72 22.95 7.48
N ASP A 374 9.73 23.05 6.60
CA ASP A 374 10.63 24.19 6.54
C ASP A 374 9.91 25.48 6.17
N LEU A 375 9.00 25.41 5.19
CA LEU A 375 8.15 26.54 4.80
C LEU A 375 7.29 27.02 5.97
N LEU A 376 6.59 26.10 6.65
CA LEU A 376 5.70 26.43 7.78
C LEU A 376 6.47 26.92 9.01
N ARG A 377 7.67 26.38 9.28
CA ARG A 377 8.54 26.87 10.37
C ARG A 377 9.01 28.30 10.13
N GLY A 378 9.26 28.68 8.87
CA GLY A 378 9.58 30.06 8.49
C GLY A 378 8.44 31.05 8.79
N VAL A 379 7.18 30.59 8.72
CA VAL A 379 6.00 31.41 9.03
C VAL A 379 5.84 31.58 10.55
N VAL A 380 5.94 30.51 11.33
CA VAL A 380 5.76 30.54 12.79
C VAL A 380 6.85 31.35 13.50
N THR A 381 8.05 31.44 12.92
CA THR A 381 9.18 32.18 13.51
C THR A 381 9.25 33.66 13.12
N ALA A 382 8.49 34.09 12.11
CA ALA A 382 8.32 35.51 11.80
C ALA A 382 7.27 36.10 12.75
N PRO A 383 7.57 37.18 13.51
CA PRO A 383 6.52 37.87 14.24
C PRO A 383 5.46 38.35 13.25
N SER A 384 4.19 38.07 13.54
CA SER A 384 3.05 38.65 12.85
C SER A 384 3.16 40.17 12.98
N ASP A 385 3.71 40.85 11.96
CA ASP A 385 3.64 42.29 11.86
C ASP A 385 2.15 42.67 11.83
N PRO A 386 1.64 43.41 12.83
CA PRO A 386 0.29 43.90 12.76
C PRO A 386 0.27 44.97 11.67
N ALA A 387 -0.21 44.62 10.49
CA ALA A 387 -0.39 45.56 9.40
C ALA A 387 -1.48 46.59 9.79
N GLY A 388 -0.99 47.81 10.10
CA GLY A 388 -1.47 49.13 9.64
C GLY A 388 -2.97 49.42 9.64
#